data_AF-A0A956R3C1-F1
#
_entry.id   AF-A0A956R3C1-F1
#
_cell.length_a   1.000
_cell.length_b   1.000
_cell.length_c   1.000
_cell.angle_alpha   90.00
_cell.angle_beta   90.00
_cell.angle_gamma   90.00
#
_symmetry.space_group_name_H-M   'P 1'
#
loop_
_entity.id
_entity.type
_entity.pdbx_description
1 polymer ?
#
loop_
_entity_poly.entity_id
_entity_poly.type
_entity_poly.pdbx_seq_one_letter_code
_entity_poly.pdbx_strand_id
1 'polypeptide(L)'
;MILRAENFPSSATHGFSTRLGGVGQGRFATMNFGERWGDDPEAVVENLRRLGHAADFDPSQLVRVRQVHGIHVAAAHEVRA
;
A
#
# COMPACT_ATOMS: atom_id res chain seq x y z
N MET A 1 11.05 3.86 4.74
CA MET A 1 9.65 3.94 4.26
C MET A 1 9.39 2.85 3.21
N ILE A 2 10.22 2.74 2.16
CA ILE A 2 10.19 1.65 1.18
C ILE A 2 11.55 0.93 1.22
N LEU A 3 11.55 -0.40 1.22
CA LEU A 3 12.71 -1.23 0.91
C LEU A 3 12.62 -1.72 -0.53
N ARG A 4 13.74 -1.84 -1.24
CA ARG A 4 13.81 -2.31 -2.62
C ARG A 4 14.61 -3.61 -2.65
N ALA A 5 14.15 -4.59 -3.43
CA ALA A 5 14.94 -5.80 -3.71
C ALA A 5 16.04 -5.47 -4.72
N GLU A 6 17.25 -5.97 -4.49
CA GLU A 6 18.41 -5.78 -5.38
C GLU A 6 18.25 -6.51 -6.72
N ASN A 7 17.60 -7.68 -6.70
CA ASN A 7 17.40 -8.54 -7.87
C ASN A 7 16.04 -8.30 -8.54
N PHE A 8 15.69 -7.04 -8.82
CA PHE A 8 14.45 -6.69 -9.52
C PHE A 8 14.74 -5.84 -10.76
N PRO A 9 14.03 -6.03 -11.89
CA PRO A 9 14.24 -5.24 -13.08
C PRO A 9 14.07 -3.74 -12.82
N SER A 10 15.06 -2.93 -13.23
CA SER A 10 15.00 -1.47 -13.10
C SER A 10 13.92 -0.81 -13.95
N SER A 11 13.36 -1.54 -14.92
CA SER A 11 12.26 -1.10 -15.78
C SER A 11 10.89 -1.13 -15.09
N ALA A 12 10.80 -1.65 -13.86
CA ALA A 12 9.55 -1.74 -13.13
C ALA A 12 9.70 -1.18 -11.71
N THR A 13 8.73 -0.36 -11.32
CA THR A 13 8.63 0.20 -9.97
C THR A 13 8.15 -0.86 -8.98
N HIS A 14 8.95 -1.18 -7.95
CA HIS A 14 8.60 -2.15 -6.89
C HIS A 14 8.94 -1.66 -5.50
N GLY A 15 8.31 -2.17 -4.45
CA GLY A 15 8.75 -1.81 -3.10
C GLY A 15 8.06 -2.60 -2.00
N PHE A 16 8.74 -2.73 -0.87
CA PHE A 16 8.17 -3.23 0.37
C PHE A 16 8.07 -2.09 1.37
N SER A 17 6.85 -1.67 1.71
CA SER A 17 6.64 -0.64 2.73
C SER A 17 7.09 -1.11 4.11
N THR A 18 7.58 -0.20 4.93
CA THR A 18 7.78 -0.43 6.37
C THR A 18 6.70 0.28 7.21
N ARG A 19 6.64 0.01 8.51
CA ARG A 19 5.74 0.70 9.45
C ARG A 19 6.13 2.16 9.74
N LEU A 20 7.21 2.69 9.14
CA LEU A 20 7.81 4.00 9.42
C LEU A 20 7.37 5.07 8.40
N GLY A 21 7.18 6.30 8.89
CA GLY A 21 6.97 7.50 8.08
C GLY A 21 5.51 7.84 7.75
N GLY A 22 4.56 7.12 8.35
CA GLY A 22 3.14 7.45 8.22
C GLY A 22 2.64 8.39 9.32
N VAL A 23 1.31 8.54 9.41
CA VAL A 23 0.63 9.44 10.36
C VAL A 23 -0.28 8.71 11.37
N GLY A 24 -0.44 7.40 11.22
CA GLY A 24 -1.26 6.58 12.12
C GLY A 24 -0.74 6.63 13.56
N GLN A 25 -1.62 6.40 14.52
CA GLN A 25 -1.33 6.47 15.95
C GLN A 25 -1.60 5.14 16.68
N GLY A 26 -1.10 5.03 17.91
CA GLY A 26 -1.32 3.85 18.75
C GLY A 26 -0.95 2.53 18.05
N ARG A 27 -1.88 1.58 18.02
CA ARG A 27 -1.67 0.27 17.37
C ARG A 27 -1.45 0.34 15.86
N PHE A 28 -1.88 1.43 15.23
CA PHE A 28 -1.72 1.68 13.79
C PHE A 28 -0.47 2.48 13.45
N ALA A 29 0.29 2.93 14.46
CA ALA A 29 1.46 3.77 14.23
C ALA A 29 2.55 3.06 13.41
N THR A 30 3.17 3.68 12.40
CA THR A 30 2.87 4.99 11.81
C THR A 30 2.24 4.86 10.41
N MET A 31 2.65 3.84 9.64
CA MET A 31 2.22 3.62 8.26
C MET A 31 1.27 2.41 8.19
N ASN A 32 -0.02 2.65 8.29
CA ASN A 32 -1.08 1.65 8.12
C ASN A 32 -1.92 1.96 6.88
N PHE A 33 -2.28 0.91 6.13
CA PHE A 33 -3.12 0.99 4.92
C PHE A 33 -4.44 0.24 5.09
N GLY A 34 -4.67 -0.38 6.25
CA GLY A 34 -5.83 -1.21 6.51
C GLY A 34 -7.03 -0.38 6.94
N GLU A 35 -8.09 -0.39 6.13
CA GLU A 35 -9.34 0.36 6.39
C GLU A 35 -10.31 -0.38 7.32
N ARG A 36 -10.17 -1.70 7.46
CA ARG A 36 -11.18 -2.56 8.11
C ARG A 36 -11.05 -2.67 9.62
N TRP A 37 -9.91 -2.26 10.17
CA TRP A 37 -9.55 -2.55 11.56
C TRP A 37 -9.78 -1.37 12.49
N GLY A 38 -10.45 -0.31 12.01
CA GLY A 38 -10.82 0.87 12.79
C GLY A 38 -9.68 1.88 12.98
N ASP A 39 -8.79 2.00 12.00
CA ASP A 39 -7.89 3.15 11.91
C ASP A 39 -8.66 4.37 11.39
N ASP A 40 -8.11 5.56 11.61
CA ASP A 40 -8.66 6.79 11.05
C ASP A 40 -8.57 6.74 9.51
N PRO A 41 -9.70 6.83 8.78
CA PRO A 41 -9.71 6.83 7.33
C PRO A 41 -8.82 7.92 6.71
N GLU A 42 -8.73 9.10 7.32
CA GLU A 42 -7.88 10.19 6.82
C GLU A 42 -6.39 9.83 6.97
N ALA A 43 -6.02 9.18 8.08
CA ALA A 43 -4.66 8.68 8.29
C ALA A 43 -4.29 7.61 7.25
N VAL A 44 -5.22 6.71 6.90
CA VAL A 44 -5.02 5.68 5.87
C VAL A 44 -4.82 6.32 4.49
N VAL A 45 -5.66 7.29 4.12
CA VAL A 45 -5.53 8.01 2.84
C VAL A 45 -4.20 8.77 2.75
N GLU A 46 -3.80 9.48 3.81
CA GLU A 46 -2.52 10.18 3.85
C GLU A 46 -1.33 9.21 3.77
N ASN A 47 -1.41 8.05 4.44
CA ASN A 47 -0.39 7.01 4.34
C ASN A 47 -0.27 6.47 2.90
N LEU A 48 -1.39 6.24 2.21
CA LEU A 48 -1.38 5.84 0.80
C LEU A 48 -0.76 6.92 -0.10
N ARG A 49 -1.07 8.20 0.15
CA ARG A 49 -0.45 9.33 -0.57
C ARG A 49 1.07 9.37 -0.38
N ARG A 50 1.54 9.21 0.86
CA ARG A 50 2.98 9.15 1.18
C ARG A 50 3.66 7.94 0.53
N LEU A 51 2.98 6.80 0.52
CA LEU A 51 3.47 5.61 -0.16
C LEU A 51 3.62 5.85 -1.66
N GLY A 52 2.60 6.41 -2.32
CA GLY A 52 2.64 6.76 -3.73
C GLY A 52 3.82 7.66 -4.08
N HIS A 53 4.01 8.73 -3.32
CA HIS A 53 5.16 9.63 -3.49
C HIS A 53 6.52 8.93 -3.28
N ALA A 54 6.65 8.11 -2.25
CA ALA A 54 7.92 7.42 -1.95
C ALA A 54 8.25 6.28 -2.93
N ALA A 55 7.21 5.67 -3.51
CA ALA A 55 7.34 4.58 -4.45
C ALA A 55 7.37 5.04 -5.91
N ASP A 56 6.94 6.27 -6.21
CA ASP A 56 6.76 6.84 -7.55
C ASP A 56 5.59 6.20 -8.33
N PHE A 57 4.39 6.20 -7.71
CA PHE A 57 3.14 5.83 -8.38
C PHE A 57 1.98 6.73 -7.94
N ASP A 58 0.95 6.85 -8.78
CA ASP A 58 -0.29 7.54 -8.44
C ASP A 58 -1.20 6.62 -7.59
N PRO A 59 -1.51 6.98 -6.33
CA PRO A 59 -2.44 6.23 -5.49
C PRO A 59 -3.82 5.99 -6.13
N SER A 60 -4.27 6.85 -7.06
CA SER A 60 -5.54 6.68 -7.76
C SER A 60 -5.57 5.44 -8.67
N GLN A 61 -4.39 4.96 -9.09
CA GLN A 61 -4.23 3.76 -9.91
C GLN A 61 -4.04 2.49 -9.07
N LEU A 62 -4.05 2.60 -7.74
CA LEU A 62 -3.82 1.48 -6.84
C LEU A 62 -5.01 0.51 -6.87
N VAL A 63 -4.79 -0.66 -7.44
CA VAL A 63 -5.75 -1.77 -7.39
C VAL A 63 -5.49 -2.63 -6.15
N ARG A 64 -6.53 -2.84 -5.33
CA ARG A 64 -6.47 -3.68 -4.12
C ARG A 64 -7.53 -4.76 -4.19
N VAL A 65 -7.22 -5.92 -3.63
CA VAL A 65 -8.18 -7.03 -3.50
C VAL A 65 -8.59 -7.22 -2.05
N ARG A 66 -9.78 -7.78 -1.83
CA ARG A 66 -10.14 -8.35 -0.53
C ARG A 66 -9.36 -9.65 -0.35
N GLN A 67 -8.37 -9.63 0.54
CA GLN A 67 -7.64 -10.84 0.90
C GLN A 67 -8.52 -11.75 1.77
N VAL A 68 -8.70 -13.00 1.33
CA VAL A 68 -9.52 -14.03 2.01
C VAL A 68 -8.73 -15.29 2.37
N HIS A 69 -7.39 -15.22 2.31
CA HIS A 69 -6.49 -16.38 2.53
C HIS A 69 -6.76 -17.55 1.57
N GLY A 70 -7.28 -17.26 0.37
CA GLY A 70 -7.44 -18.23 -0.72
C GLY A 70 -6.27 -18.18 -1.70
N ILE A 71 -6.45 -18.87 -2.84
CA ILE A 71 -5.44 -19.01 -3.90
C ILE A 71 -5.86 -18.36 -5.23
N HIS A 72 -6.98 -17.64 -5.26
CA HIS A 72 -7.49 -17.04 -6.48
C HIS A 72 -6.61 -15.86 -6.93
N VAL A 73 -6.37 -15.79 -8.25
CA VAL A 73 -5.61 -14.72 -8.90
C VAL A 73 -6.55 -14.03 -9.89
N ALA A 74 -6.57 -12.70 -9.86
CA ALA A 74 -7.33 -11.86 -10.78
C ALA A 74 -6.37 -10.94 -11.54
N ALA A 75 -6.68 -10.63 -12.81
CA ALA A 75 -5.92 -9.61 -13.52
C ALA A 75 -6.28 -8.22 -12.96
N ALA A 76 -5.28 -7.36 -12.75
CA ALA A 76 -5.50 -6.07 -12.08
C ALA A 76 -6.54 -5.18 -12.78
N HIS A 77 -6.61 -5.25 -14.12
CA HIS A 77 -7.58 -4.48 -14.92
C HIS A 77 -9.02 -5.04 -14.85
N GLU A 78 -9.23 -6.23 -14.29
CA GLU A 78 -10.55 -6.82 -14.06
C GLU A 78 -11.10 -6.50 -12.66
N VAL A 79 -10.23 -6.07 -11.74
CA VAL A 79 -10.62 -5.70 -10.38
C VAL A 79 -11.16 -4.28 -10.41
N ARG A 80 -12.47 -4.15 -10.20
CA ARG A 80 -13.12 -2.85 -10.05
C ARG A 80 -12.72 -2.25 -8.70
N ALA A 81 -12.23 -1.01 -8.72
CA ALA A 81 -12.03 -0.18 -7.54
C ALA A 81 -13.37 0.18 -6.89
#